data_AF-I3IIJ1-F1
#
_entry.id   AF-I3IIJ1-F1
#
_cell.length_a   1.000
_cell.length_b   1.000
_cell.length_c   1.000
_cell.angle_alpha   90.00
_cell.angle_beta   90.00
_cell.angle_gamma   90.00
#
_symmetry.space_group_name_H-M   'P 1'
#
loop_
_entity.id
_entity.type
_entity.pdbx_description
1 polymer ?
#
loop_
_entity_poly.entity_id
_entity_poly.type
_entity_poly.pdbx_seq_one_letter_code
_entity_poly.pdbx_strand_id
1 'polypeptide(L)'
;MKRIHLFELEDQWWFPTQLALEQYPISVTLTDKYPNIRAFEKTSKLSKNHIHYIAESIDATNVPAYLKGVRTMFTGFHHFQPDLAKAILQNAVDQRVAIGIFEFTKRCLRNLLLTPIITPLTVLLTTPLIRPISFTRFFWTYGIPVVPLAISWDSIVSNLRTYCPLELEKLVGSIKNTDYIWEIGYAVSPKTKMITITYLLGYPQFP
;
A
#
# COMPACT_ATOMS: atom_id res chain seq x y z
N MET A 1 3.43 14.96 17.87
CA MET A 1 3.73 13.52 18.08
C MET A 1 4.53 13.01 16.89
N LYS A 2 5.74 12.50 17.12
CA LYS A 2 6.59 11.93 16.05
C LYS A 2 5.92 10.64 15.57
N ARG A 3 5.43 10.62 14.33
CA ARG A 3 4.79 9.44 13.73
C ARG A 3 5.83 8.33 13.56
N ILE A 4 5.45 7.11 13.89
CA ILE A 4 6.15 5.90 13.48
C ILE A 4 5.68 5.67 12.04
N HIS A 5 6.53 5.95 11.06
CA HIS A 5 6.23 5.70 9.64
C HIS A 5 6.25 4.18 9.43
N LEU A 6 5.06 3.62 9.28
CA LEU A 6 4.87 2.24 8.87
C LEU A 6 4.78 2.24 7.34
N PHE A 7 5.98 2.09 6.76
CA PHE A 7 6.32 1.96 5.33
C PHE A 7 5.16 2.05 4.32
N GLU A 8 4.98 3.22 3.73
CA GLU A 8 4.26 3.39 2.47
C GLU A 8 5.26 3.41 1.30
N LEU A 9 4.80 3.21 0.05
CA LEU A 9 5.69 3.06 -1.12
C LEU A 9 6.64 4.25 -1.31
N GLU A 10 6.22 5.46 -0.94
CA GLU A 10 6.99 6.70 -0.99
C GLU A 10 8.20 6.75 -0.05
N ASP A 11 8.24 5.87 0.96
CA ASP A 11 9.38 5.75 1.87
C ASP A 11 10.49 4.85 1.30
N GLN A 12 10.25 4.18 0.16
CA GLN A 12 11.20 3.28 -0.49
C GLN A 12 12.19 4.04 -1.37
N TRP A 13 13.49 3.75 -1.24
CA TRP A 13 14.57 4.44 -1.96
C TRP A 13 14.52 4.31 -3.49
N TRP A 14 13.85 3.27 -4.01
CA TRP A 14 13.70 3.00 -5.44
C TRP A 14 12.48 3.70 -6.06
N PHE A 15 11.51 4.10 -5.25
CA PHE A 15 10.37 4.91 -5.66
C PHE A 15 10.70 6.40 -5.38
N PRO A 16 10.40 7.32 -6.30
CA PRO A 16 9.68 7.16 -7.57
C PRO A 16 10.59 6.97 -8.79
N THR A 17 11.89 6.79 -8.57
CA THR A 17 12.94 6.84 -9.59
C THR A 17 12.67 5.91 -10.77
N GLN A 18 12.10 4.73 -10.53
CA GLN A 18 11.80 3.78 -11.61
C GLN A 18 10.64 4.21 -12.53
N LEU A 19 9.60 4.85 -12.00
CA LEU A 19 8.51 5.41 -12.81
C LEU A 19 9.00 6.55 -13.71
N ALA A 20 9.93 7.36 -13.19
CA ALA A 20 10.58 8.43 -13.96
C ALA A 20 11.57 7.91 -15.03
N LEU A 21 12.08 6.68 -14.89
CA LEU A 21 13.04 6.07 -15.81
C LEU A 21 12.36 5.31 -16.98
N GLU A 22 11.20 4.70 -16.75
CA GLU A 22 10.54 3.88 -17.78
C GLU A 22 9.69 4.68 -18.80
N GLN A 23 9.67 6.01 -18.71
CA GLN A 23 9.01 6.95 -19.66
C GLN A 23 7.55 6.61 -20.02
N TYR A 24 6.82 5.92 -19.14
CA TYR A 24 5.39 5.76 -19.33
C TYR A 24 4.71 7.14 -19.25
N PRO A 25 3.81 7.49 -20.17
CA PRO A 25 3.09 8.77 -20.17
C PRO A 25 1.99 8.78 -19.10
N ILE A 26 2.36 8.47 -17.86
CA ILE A 26 1.45 8.38 -16.71
C ILE A 26 1.78 9.50 -15.72
N SER A 27 0.74 10.22 -15.31
CA SER A 27 0.80 11.19 -14.23
C SER A 27 0.28 10.51 -12.96
N VAL A 28 1.05 10.57 -11.88
CA VAL A 28 0.66 9.98 -10.59
C VAL A 28 0.35 11.09 -9.61
N THR A 29 -0.77 10.97 -8.89
CA THR A 29 -1.15 11.91 -7.83
C THR A 29 -1.29 11.16 -6.51
N LEU A 30 -0.48 11.53 -5.51
CA LEU A 30 -0.54 10.99 -4.16
C LEU A 30 -1.62 11.71 -3.34
N THR A 31 -2.40 10.93 -2.60
CA THR A 31 -3.45 11.42 -1.70
C THR A 31 -3.46 10.60 -0.42
N ASP A 32 -3.77 11.24 0.70
CA ASP A 32 -3.86 10.59 2.01
C ASP A 32 -4.90 11.32 2.87
N LYS A 33 -5.49 10.62 3.83
CA LYS A 33 -6.35 11.19 4.86
C LYS A 33 -5.56 12.04 5.86
N TYR A 34 -4.27 11.73 6.07
CA TYR A 34 -3.39 12.50 6.94
C TYR A 34 -2.07 12.89 6.24
N PRO A 35 -2.13 13.74 5.18
CA PRO A 35 -1.03 14.00 4.28
C PRO A 35 0.32 14.23 4.96
N ASN A 36 1.32 13.43 4.57
CA ASN A 36 2.71 13.64 4.94
C ASN A 36 3.39 14.58 3.95
N ILE A 37 3.12 15.88 4.08
CA ILE A 37 3.60 16.92 3.15
C ILE A 37 5.11 16.85 2.90
N ARG A 38 5.91 16.57 3.93
CA ARG A 38 7.38 16.46 3.78
C ARG A 38 7.80 15.27 2.89
N ALA A 39 7.13 14.12 3.03
CA ALA A 39 7.41 12.97 2.16
C ALA A 39 6.92 13.24 0.74
N PHE A 40 5.72 13.80 0.59
CA PHE A 40 5.15 14.15 -0.72
C PHE A 40 6.02 15.14 -1.51
N GLU A 41 6.47 16.24 -0.87
CA GLU A 41 7.38 17.19 -1.51
C GLU A 41 8.70 16.54 -1.94
N LYS A 42 9.25 15.65 -1.11
CA LYS A 42 10.49 14.92 -1.41
C LYS A 42 10.28 14.00 -2.62
N THR A 43 9.20 13.21 -2.64
CA THR A 43 8.86 12.29 -3.73
C THR A 43 8.62 13.05 -5.03
N SER A 44 7.87 14.16 -4.99
CA SER A 44 7.63 14.99 -6.17
C SER A 44 8.94 15.52 -6.76
N LYS A 45 9.83 16.08 -5.92
CA LYS A 45 11.16 16.55 -6.35
C LYS A 45 12.03 15.42 -6.93
N LEU A 46 12.09 14.27 -6.28
CA LEU A 46 12.87 13.11 -6.75
C LEU A 46 12.34 12.55 -8.08
N SER A 47 11.03 12.65 -8.30
CA SER A 47 10.39 12.24 -9.56
C SER A 47 10.57 13.23 -10.72
N LYS A 48 11.27 14.36 -10.52
CA LYS A 48 11.28 15.49 -11.48
C LYS A 48 9.86 15.97 -11.84
N ASN A 49 8.97 16.04 -10.85
CA ASN A 49 7.56 16.44 -10.97
C ASN A 49 6.67 15.52 -11.84
N HIS A 50 7.03 14.25 -12.05
CA HIS A 50 6.13 13.26 -12.64
C HIS A 50 5.12 12.70 -11.62
N ILE A 51 5.44 12.83 -10.33
CA ILE A 51 4.54 12.54 -9.23
C ILE A 51 4.10 13.85 -8.58
N HIS A 52 2.80 14.07 -8.60
CA HIS A 52 2.09 15.15 -7.93
C HIS A 52 1.49 14.66 -6.61
N TYR A 53 1.01 15.57 -5.78
CA TYR A 53 0.32 15.24 -4.55
C TYR A 53 -0.75 16.28 -4.21
N ILE A 54 -1.68 15.89 -3.34
CA ILE A 54 -2.70 16.77 -2.77
C ILE A 54 -2.38 16.97 -1.30
N ALA A 55 -2.29 18.24 -0.89
CA ALA A 55 -1.92 18.61 0.48
C ALA A 55 -3.11 18.52 1.44
N GLU A 56 -4.32 18.59 0.89
CA GLU A 56 -5.58 18.43 1.60
C GLU A 56 -5.84 16.97 1.96
N SER A 57 -6.53 16.77 3.10
CA SER A 57 -6.97 15.44 3.54
C SER A 57 -8.00 14.87 2.57
N ILE A 58 -7.73 13.70 2.00
CA ILE A 58 -8.65 12.94 1.15
C ILE A 58 -9.02 11.63 1.83
N ASP A 59 -10.30 11.44 2.13
CA ASP A 59 -10.81 10.17 2.65
C ASP A 59 -11.03 9.18 1.49
N ALA A 60 -10.41 8.01 1.54
CA ALA A 60 -10.55 6.98 0.52
C ALA A 60 -12.00 6.46 0.36
N THR A 61 -12.83 6.59 1.40
CA THR A 61 -14.27 6.24 1.33
C THR A 61 -15.11 7.30 0.63
N ASN A 62 -14.57 8.51 0.44
CA ASN A 62 -15.28 9.64 -0.16
C ASN A 62 -14.32 10.51 -1.00
N VAL A 63 -13.76 9.91 -2.05
CA VAL A 63 -12.82 10.60 -2.94
C VAL A 63 -13.56 11.68 -3.75
N PRO A 64 -13.08 12.93 -3.83
CA PRO A 64 -13.73 13.97 -4.61
C PRO A 64 -13.84 13.66 -6.12
N ALA A 65 -14.99 14.00 -6.72
CA ALA A 65 -15.28 13.70 -8.12
C ALA A 65 -14.36 14.40 -9.14
N TYR A 66 -13.64 15.45 -8.74
CA TYR A 66 -12.65 16.12 -9.60
C TYR A 66 -11.38 15.28 -9.78
N LEU A 67 -11.13 14.29 -8.90
CA LEU A 67 -10.03 13.34 -9.04
C LEU A 67 -10.38 12.26 -10.03
N LYS A 68 -9.88 12.44 -11.25
CA LYS A 68 -10.04 11.51 -12.38
C LYS A 68 -8.86 10.56 -12.48
N GLY A 69 -9.04 9.48 -13.25
CA GLY A 69 -8.01 8.48 -13.51
C GLY A 69 -8.27 7.16 -12.78
N VAL A 70 -7.27 6.30 -12.78
CA VAL A 70 -7.30 5.00 -12.09
C VAL A 70 -6.89 5.20 -10.64
N ARG A 71 -7.68 4.67 -9.70
CA ARG A 71 -7.35 4.68 -8.27
C ARG A 71 -6.54 3.44 -7.94
N THR A 72 -5.44 3.60 -7.22
CA THR A 72 -4.64 2.47 -6.77
C THR A 72 -4.33 2.56 -5.30
N MET A 73 -4.42 1.43 -4.59
CA MET A 73 -3.94 1.29 -3.22
C MET A 73 -2.95 0.14 -3.16
N PHE A 74 -1.77 0.44 -2.66
CA PHE A 74 -0.73 -0.55 -2.41
C PHE A 74 -0.59 -0.71 -0.91
N THR A 75 -0.66 -1.96 -0.45
CA THR A 75 -0.20 -2.36 0.88
C THR A 75 -0.88 -1.62 2.03
N GLY A 76 -2.16 -1.29 1.88
CA GLY A 76 -2.91 -0.54 2.89
C GLY A 76 -4.40 -0.85 2.96
N PHE A 77 -4.94 -1.65 2.03
CA PHE A 77 -6.35 -2.02 2.03
C PHE A 77 -6.69 -2.92 3.23
N HIS A 78 -5.72 -3.72 3.71
CA HIS A 78 -5.83 -4.52 4.93
C HIS A 78 -6.00 -3.71 6.24
N HIS A 79 -5.83 -2.38 6.21
CA HIS A 79 -6.13 -1.52 7.35
C HIS A 79 -7.63 -1.24 7.51
N PHE A 80 -8.40 -1.34 6.42
CA PHE A 80 -9.83 -1.03 6.42
C PHE A 80 -10.63 -2.23 6.94
N GLN A 81 -11.66 -1.94 7.74
CA GLN A 81 -12.66 -2.93 8.12
C GLN A 81 -13.61 -3.17 6.94
N PRO A 82 -14.34 -4.31 6.88
CA PRO A 82 -15.18 -4.67 5.75
C PRO A 82 -16.13 -3.57 5.25
N ASP A 83 -16.77 -2.82 6.16
CA ASP A 83 -17.69 -1.74 5.79
C ASP A 83 -16.97 -0.57 5.10
N LEU A 84 -15.78 -0.20 5.58
CA LEU A 84 -14.97 0.88 4.99
C LEU A 84 -14.35 0.41 3.66
N ALA A 85 -13.85 -0.83 3.61
CA ALA A 85 -13.34 -1.45 2.40
C ALA A 85 -14.42 -1.45 1.30
N LYS A 86 -15.65 -1.83 1.66
CA LYS A 86 -16.81 -1.75 0.77
C LYS A 86 -17.12 -0.32 0.35
N ALA A 87 -17.08 0.65 1.26
CA ALA A 87 -17.33 2.05 0.94
C ALA A 87 -16.30 2.61 -0.06
N ILE A 88 -15.02 2.25 0.07
CA ILE A 88 -13.97 2.61 -0.90
C ILE A 88 -14.32 2.08 -2.30
N LEU A 89 -14.64 0.78 -2.39
CA LEU A 89 -14.96 0.15 -3.67
C LEU A 89 -16.27 0.68 -4.26
N GLN A 90 -17.30 0.92 -3.45
CA GLN A 90 -18.56 1.53 -3.88
C GLN A 90 -18.33 2.96 -4.39
N ASN A 91 -17.49 3.76 -3.72
CA ASN A 91 -17.17 5.12 -4.19
C ASN A 91 -16.50 5.12 -5.57
N ALA A 92 -15.68 4.11 -5.88
CA ALA A 92 -15.11 3.94 -7.21
C ALA A 92 -16.20 3.61 -8.25
N VAL A 93 -17.13 2.70 -7.92
CA VAL A 93 -18.27 2.33 -8.76
C VAL A 93 -19.19 3.52 -9.03
N ASP A 94 -19.58 4.24 -7.98
CA ASP A 94 -20.49 5.40 -8.08
C ASP A 94 -19.93 6.50 -8.98
N GLN A 95 -18.59 6.63 -9.01
CA GLN A 95 -17.90 7.60 -9.84
C GLN A 95 -17.44 7.04 -11.19
N ARG A 96 -17.73 5.77 -11.47
CA ARG A 96 -17.35 5.06 -12.70
C ARG A 96 -15.86 5.17 -13.02
N VAL A 97 -15.00 5.03 -12.01
CA VAL A 97 -13.54 5.01 -12.15
C VAL A 97 -12.95 3.63 -11.85
N ALA A 98 -11.92 3.25 -12.60
CA ALA A 98 -11.20 2.02 -12.33
C ALA A 98 -10.46 2.10 -10.98
N ILE A 99 -10.38 0.98 -10.27
CA ILE A 99 -9.69 0.84 -8.99
C ILE A 99 -8.85 -0.45 -8.98
N GLY A 100 -7.63 -0.35 -8.45
CA GLY A 100 -6.71 -1.46 -8.26
C GLY A 100 -6.19 -1.51 -6.82
N ILE A 101 -6.32 -2.66 -6.18
CA ILE A 101 -5.84 -2.93 -4.83
C ILE A 101 -4.75 -4.00 -4.92
N PHE A 102 -3.61 -3.77 -4.29
CA PHE A 102 -2.45 -4.66 -4.36
C PHE A 102 -1.81 -4.84 -2.98
N GLU A 103 -1.72 -6.08 -2.49
CA GLU A 103 -1.22 -6.42 -1.16
C GLU A 103 -0.05 -7.40 -1.27
N PHE A 104 1.13 -7.06 -0.70
CA PHE A 104 2.25 -8.02 -0.62
C PHE A 104 2.13 -8.97 0.58
N THR A 105 1.32 -8.60 1.57
CA THR A 105 0.99 -9.44 2.71
C THR A 105 0.00 -10.52 2.31
N LYS A 106 0.01 -11.65 3.00
CA LYS A 106 -0.90 -12.75 2.71
C LYS A 106 -1.16 -13.58 3.96
N ARG A 107 -2.45 -13.83 4.23
CA ARG A 107 -2.86 -14.71 5.32
C ARG A 107 -2.64 -16.18 4.96
N CYS A 108 -1.44 -16.69 5.21
CA CYS A 108 -1.15 -18.11 5.11
C CYS A 108 -0.19 -18.58 6.21
N LEU A 109 -0.27 -19.86 6.57
CA LEU A 109 0.54 -20.44 7.65
C LEU A 109 2.04 -20.18 7.46
N ARG A 110 2.54 -20.34 6.23
CA ARG A 110 3.93 -20.05 5.89
C ARG A 110 4.33 -18.62 6.27
N ASN A 111 3.55 -17.62 5.86
CA ASN A 111 3.87 -16.23 6.17
C ASN A 111 3.76 -15.95 7.68
N LEU A 112 2.79 -16.54 8.37
CA LEU A 112 2.65 -16.39 9.83
C LEU A 112 3.81 -17.00 10.61
N LEU A 113 4.41 -18.08 10.11
CA LEU A 113 5.58 -18.72 10.73
C LEU A 113 6.90 -18.02 10.36
N LEU A 114 7.04 -17.56 9.12
CA LEU A 114 8.28 -16.96 8.63
C LEU A 114 8.42 -15.47 8.97
N THR A 115 7.32 -14.70 9.00
CA THR A 115 7.35 -13.25 9.28
C THR A 115 8.01 -12.93 10.63
N PRO A 116 7.68 -13.62 11.74
CA PRO A 116 8.31 -13.39 13.04
C PRO A 116 9.82 -13.62 13.07
N ILE A 117 10.38 -14.35 12.09
CA ILE A 117 11.80 -14.66 11.99
C ILE A 117 12.47 -13.72 10.98
N ILE A 118 11.92 -13.62 9.78
CA ILE A 118 12.52 -12.87 8.67
C ILE A 118 12.46 -11.37 8.91
N THR A 119 11.35 -10.84 9.42
CA THR A 119 11.18 -9.39 9.63
C THR A 119 12.18 -8.81 10.62
N PRO A 120 12.33 -9.33 11.87
CA PRO A 120 13.30 -8.76 12.80
C PRO A 120 14.74 -8.92 12.30
N LEU A 121 15.08 -10.04 11.64
CA LEU A 121 16.41 -10.21 11.01
C LEU A 121 16.65 -9.16 9.93
N THR A 122 15.66 -8.90 9.09
CA THR A 122 15.74 -7.86 8.04
C THR A 122 15.94 -6.48 8.67
N VAL A 123 15.20 -6.15 9.74
CA VAL A 123 15.36 -4.88 10.46
C VAL A 123 16.77 -4.75 11.04
N LEU A 124 17.29 -5.80 11.68
CA LEU A 124 18.65 -5.82 12.25
C LEU A 124 19.73 -5.64 11.16
N LEU A 125 19.55 -6.24 9.99
CA LEU A 125 20.51 -6.16 8.88
C LEU A 125 20.44 -4.82 8.13
N THR A 126 19.25 -4.26 7.95
CA THR A 126 19.05 -3.08 7.10
C THR A 126 19.14 -1.76 7.86
N THR A 127 18.91 -1.75 9.18
CA THR A 127 19.01 -0.54 10.02
C THR A 127 20.30 0.28 9.81
N PRO A 128 21.50 -0.30 9.63
CA PRO A 128 22.73 0.47 9.42
C PRO A 128 22.79 1.20 8.08
N LEU A 129 22.00 0.73 7.10
CA LEU A 129 21.93 1.31 5.75
C LEU A 129 20.98 2.51 5.71
N ILE A 130 20.06 2.63 6.68
CA ILE A 130 19.06 3.71 6.70
C ILE A 130 19.70 5.02 7.15
N ARG A 131 19.68 6.02 6.27
CA ARG A 131 20.19 7.38 6.55
C ARG A 131 19.05 8.36 6.91
N PRO A 132 19.32 9.39 7.73
CA PRO A 132 20.55 9.61 8.50
C PRO A 132 20.69 8.58 9.64
N ILE A 133 21.94 8.28 10.01
CA ILE A 133 22.23 7.42 11.17
C ILE A 133 21.73 8.14 12.43
N SER A 134 20.98 7.43 13.26
CA SER A 134 20.39 7.96 14.48
C SER A 134 20.76 7.06 15.65
N PHE A 135 21.41 7.62 16.67
CA PHE A 135 21.73 6.90 17.91
C PHE A 135 20.47 6.31 18.53
N THR A 136 19.38 7.08 18.58
CA THR A 136 18.08 6.62 19.10
C THR A 136 17.59 5.38 18.36
N ARG A 137 17.67 5.35 17.02
CA ARG A 137 17.29 4.16 16.24
C ARG A 137 18.17 2.97 16.57
N PHE A 138 19.49 3.14 16.61
CA PHE A 138 20.42 2.05 16.93
C PHE A 138 20.18 1.49 18.33
N PHE A 139 19.96 2.36 19.32
CA PHE A 139 19.66 1.94 20.69
C PHE A 139 18.39 1.08 20.76
N TRP A 140 17.29 1.53 20.12
CA TRP A 140 16.01 0.80 20.11
C TRP A 140 15.94 -0.36 19.10
N THR A 141 16.96 -0.53 18.27
CA THR A 141 17.08 -1.69 17.36
C THR A 141 17.98 -2.77 17.96
N TYR A 142 19.15 -2.41 18.49
CA TYR A 142 20.18 -3.36 18.92
C TYR A 142 20.35 -3.46 20.44
N GLY A 143 20.17 -2.35 21.17
CA GLY A 143 20.31 -2.34 22.63
C GLY A 143 19.08 -2.91 23.32
N ILE A 144 17.93 -2.28 23.07
CA ILE A 144 16.61 -2.78 23.48
C ILE A 144 15.82 -2.98 22.20
N PRO A 145 15.61 -4.22 21.70
CA PRO A 145 15.13 -4.51 20.35
C PRO A 145 13.62 -4.23 20.15
N VAL A 146 13.14 -3.06 20.59
CA VAL A 146 11.75 -2.61 20.45
C VAL A 146 11.38 -2.44 18.98
N VAL A 147 12.26 -1.85 18.17
CA VAL A 147 12.01 -1.62 16.73
C VAL A 147 11.78 -2.92 15.96
N PRO A 148 12.68 -3.92 15.99
CA PRO A 148 12.44 -5.18 15.27
C PRO A 148 11.20 -5.93 15.78
N LEU A 149 10.90 -5.90 17.08
CA LEU A 149 9.69 -6.51 17.63
C LEU A 149 8.41 -5.80 17.19
N ALA A 150 8.39 -4.46 17.21
CA ALA A 150 7.22 -3.67 16.80
C ALA A 150 6.93 -3.84 15.29
N ILE A 151 7.97 -3.78 14.45
CA ILE A 151 7.81 -4.00 13.00
C ILE A 151 7.39 -5.45 12.72
N SER A 152 7.92 -6.42 13.46
CA SER A 152 7.50 -7.82 13.36
C SER A 152 6.03 -8.01 13.72
N TRP A 153 5.59 -7.42 14.84
CA TRP A 153 4.19 -7.45 15.25
C TRP A 153 3.28 -6.85 14.18
N ASP A 154 3.62 -5.66 13.69
CA ASP A 154 2.87 -4.99 12.64
C ASP A 154 2.76 -5.88 11.39
N SER A 155 3.89 -6.44 10.93
CA SER A 155 3.91 -7.34 9.77
C SER A 155 3.04 -8.59 9.96
N ILE A 156 2.98 -9.16 11.17
CA ILE A 156 2.12 -10.30 11.50
C ILE A 156 0.65 -9.87 11.41
N VAL A 157 0.29 -8.74 12.02
CA VAL A 157 -1.07 -8.20 12.00
C VAL A 157 -1.50 -7.90 10.56
N SER A 158 -0.62 -7.32 9.74
CA SER A 158 -0.90 -7.03 8.33
C SER A 158 -1.16 -8.31 7.54
N ASN A 159 -0.37 -9.39 7.75
CA ASN A 159 -0.68 -10.70 7.17
C ASN A 159 -2.04 -11.26 7.63
N LEU A 160 -2.41 -11.11 8.90
CA LEU A 160 -3.69 -11.59 9.43
C LEU A 160 -4.90 -10.79 8.96
N ARG A 161 -4.72 -9.49 8.68
CA ARG A 161 -5.78 -8.59 8.23
C ARG A 161 -5.91 -8.51 6.71
N THR A 162 -4.95 -9.04 5.97
CA THR A 162 -5.04 -9.10 4.51
C THR A 162 -6.21 -9.99 4.09
N TYR A 163 -7.14 -9.43 3.33
CA TYR A 163 -8.23 -10.16 2.71
C TYR A 163 -7.71 -11.20 1.71
N CYS A 164 -8.19 -12.44 1.81
CA CYS A 164 -7.96 -13.44 0.78
C CYS A 164 -8.91 -13.23 -0.42
N PRO A 165 -8.62 -13.82 -1.59
CA PRO A 165 -9.49 -13.68 -2.77
C PRO A 165 -10.97 -13.99 -2.52
N LEU A 166 -11.27 -15.03 -1.75
CA LEU A 166 -12.65 -15.37 -1.40
C LEU A 166 -13.34 -14.29 -0.55
N GLU A 167 -12.61 -13.60 0.33
CA GLU A 167 -13.16 -12.49 1.10
C GLU A 167 -13.35 -11.25 0.24
N LEU A 168 -12.42 -11.00 -0.69
CA LEU A 168 -12.53 -9.95 -1.69
C LEU A 168 -13.74 -10.17 -2.62
N GLU A 169 -13.97 -11.40 -3.07
CA GLU A 169 -15.16 -11.81 -3.84
C GLU A 169 -16.45 -11.53 -3.06
N LYS A 170 -16.50 -11.87 -1.77
CA LYS A 170 -17.64 -11.56 -0.91
C LYS A 170 -17.85 -10.06 -0.72
N LEU A 171 -16.77 -9.28 -0.60
CA LEU A 171 -16.84 -7.82 -0.50
C LEU A 171 -17.47 -7.24 -1.75
N VAL A 172 -16.95 -7.57 -2.94
CA VAL A 172 -17.46 -7.03 -4.22
C VAL A 172 -18.87 -7.53 -4.54
N GLY A 173 -19.21 -8.77 -4.17
CA GLY A 173 -20.56 -9.31 -4.34
C GLY A 173 -21.64 -8.59 -3.55
N SER A 174 -21.25 -7.77 -2.56
CA SER A 174 -22.17 -6.94 -1.78
C SER A 174 -22.27 -5.48 -2.27
N ILE A 175 -21.44 -5.09 -3.24
CA ILE A 175 -21.45 -3.74 -3.85
C ILE A 175 -22.64 -3.64 -4.78
N LYS A 176 -23.33 -2.50 -4.77
CA LYS A 176 -24.44 -2.24 -5.69
C LYS A 176 -23.87 -2.00 -7.08
N ASN A 177 -24.03 -2.97 -7.97
CA ASN A 177 -23.30 -2.96 -9.22
C ASN A 177 -24.00 -3.76 -10.33
N THR A 178 -24.19 -3.13 -11.50
CA THR A 178 -24.68 -3.83 -12.69
C THR A 178 -23.67 -3.88 -13.83
N ASP A 179 -22.67 -2.98 -13.87
CA ASP A 179 -21.87 -2.73 -15.08
C ASP A 179 -20.34 -2.70 -14.83
N TYR A 180 -19.83 -3.31 -13.76
CA TYR A 180 -18.38 -3.40 -13.48
C TYR A 180 -17.89 -4.82 -13.57
N ILE A 181 -16.66 -4.93 -14.05
CA ILE A 181 -15.90 -6.17 -14.11
C ILE A 181 -14.95 -6.17 -12.91
N TRP A 182 -14.93 -7.27 -12.16
CA TRP A 182 -14.00 -7.49 -11.07
C TRP A 182 -13.06 -8.64 -11.40
N GLU A 183 -11.76 -8.40 -11.25
CA GLU A 183 -10.73 -9.43 -11.33
C GLU A 183 -10.03 -9.55 -9.99
N ILE A 184 -9.99 -10.75 -9.42
CA ILE A 184 -9.43 -10.98 -8.09
C ILE A 184 -8.51 -12.19 -8.17
N GLY A 185 -7.33 -12.11 -7.56
CA GLY A 185 -6.42 -13.24 -7.59
C GLY A 185 -5.09 -13.01 -6.89
N TYR A 186 -4.13 -13.83 -7.31
CA TYR A 186 -2.75 -13.73 -6.89
C TYR A 186 -1.88 -13.49 -8.13
N ALA A 187 -1.05 -12.46 -8.09
CA ALA A 187 0.02 -12.24 -9.04
C ALA A 187 1.34 -12.66 -8.40
N VAL A 188 2.26 -13.23 -9.18
CA VAL A 188 3.60 -13.58 -8.71
C VAL A 188 4.59 -12.83 -9.57
N SER A 189 5.58 -12.19 -8.94
CA SER A 189 6.63 -11.48 -9.69
C SER A 189 7.34 -12.46 -10.64
N PRO A 190 7.38 -12.20 -11.96
CA PRO A 190 8.05 -13.07 -12.93
C PRO A 190 9.54 -13.27 -12.64
N LYS A 191 10.22 -12.24 -12.09
CA LYS A 191 11.66 -12.25 -11.81
C LYS A 191 12.04 -13.06 -10.56
N THR A 192 11.38 -12.80 -9.43
CA THR A 192 11.74 -13.44 -8.16
C THR A 192 10.97 -14.71 -7.85
N LYS A 193 9.76 -14.89 -8.39
CA LYS A 193 8.80 -15.98 -8.07
C LYS A 193 8.49 -16.21 -6.57
N MET A 194 9.07 -15.42 -5.68
CA MET A 194 8.95 -15.55 -4.23
C MET A 194 7.87 -14.63 -3.65
N ILE A 195 7.63 -13.49 -4.28
CA ILE A 195 6.66 -12.50 -3.81
C ILE A 195 5.34 -12.76 -4.54
N THR A 196 4.33 -13.12 -3.75
CA THR A 196 2.94 -13.21 -4.19
C THR A 196 2.23 -11.93 -3.78
N ILE A 197 1.60 -11.25 -4.74
CA ILE A 197 0.74 -10.10 -4.53
C ILE A 197 -0.71 -10.57 -4.61
N THR A 198 -1.51 -10.34 -3.57
CA THR A 198 -2.96 -10.43 -3.70
C THR A 198 -3.46 -9.17 -4.39
N TYR A 199 -4.29 -9.32 -5.41
CA TYR A 199 -4.83 -8.20 -6.14
C TYR A 199 -6.35 -8.25 -6.26
N LEU A 200 -6.95 -7.07 -6.38
CA LEU A 200 -8.33 -6.84 -6.83
C LEU A 200 -8.31 -5.68 -7.81
N LEU A 201 -8.87 -5.89 -9.00
CA LEU A 201 -9.12 -4.87 -10.00
C LEU A 201 -10.63 -4.73 -10.19
N GLY A 202 -11.09 -3.50 -10.33
CA GLY A 202 -12.47 -3.17 -10.65
C GLY A 202 -12.52 -2.06 -11.68
N TYR A 203 -13.26 -2.25 -12.76
CA TYR A 203 -13.40 -1.23 -13.79
C TYR A 203 -14.76 -1.31 -14.49
N PRO A 204 -15.30 -0.17 -14.97
CA PRO A 204 -16.56 -0.18 -15.69
C PRO A 204 -16.41 -0.98 -16.98
N GLN A 205 -17.44 -1.76 -17.33
CA GLN A 205 -17.55 -2.36 -18.65
C GLN A 205 -17.69 -1.21 -19.66
N PHE A 206 -16.68 -1.03 -20.51
CA PHE A 206 -16.77 -0.09 -21.61
C PHE A 206 -17.77 -0.65 -22.64
N PRO A 207 -18.74 0.15 -23.13
CA PRO A 207 -19.55 -0.23 -24.28
C PRO A 207 -18.72 -0.35 -25.55
#